data_AF-A0A354X8Y0-F1
#
_entry.id   AF-A0A354X8Y0-F1
#
_cell.length_a   1.000
_cell.length_b   1.000
_cell.length_c   1.000
_cell.angle_alpha   90.00
_cell.angle_beta   90.00
_cell.angle_gamma   90.00
#
_symmetry.space_group_name_H-M   'P 1'
#
loop_
_entity.id
_entity.type
_entity.pdbx_description
1 polymer ?
#
loop_
_entity_poly.entity_id
_entity_poly.type
_entity_poly.pdbx_seq_one_letter_code
_entity_poly.pdbx_strand_id
1 'polypeptide(L)'
;MKKIFCLLLTGLVLTGIGCAGGENEPQIGDAPVINEYKKVSITADVILKRENGTEATTCLGSGAFSLDFYFAVGGGNPLVQRGSFQLTDYFCMLIGDMQDCEVYPLDTAYEPTEVSAEADLRVHQSTITSDTGEKLDADRIQFRLETLPAGVPLDIYWYCPGEHSVPKVMPDVALLTQLFLPLYQEGWDFSVAEDYTHTSTRTNYPLNMGVTADITFTLSSTRVSSIEE
;
A
#
# COMPACT_ATOMS: atom_id res chain seq x y z
N MET A 1 -68.63 -17.81 -10.89
CA MET A 1 -67.66 -17.13 -10.01
C MET A 1 -68.11 -17.30 -8.56
N LYS A 2 -67.16 -17.56 -7.66
CA LYS A 2 -67.27 -18.37 -6.43
C LYS A 2 -68.26 -17.84 -5.36
N LYS A 3 -68.96 -18.78 -4.71
CA LYS A 3 -69.78 -18.62 -3.49
C LYS A 3 -68.97 -19.02 -2.24
N ILE A 4 -69.03 -18.17 -1.22
CA ILE A 4 -69.33 -18.38 0.22
C ILE A 4 -68.87 -19.69 0.92
N PHE A 5 -68.02 -19.49 1.94
CA PHE A 5 -68.02 -19.97 3.36
C PHE A 5 -68.25 -21.45 3.76
N CYS A 6 -67.37 -21.92 4.65
CA CYS A 6 -67.59 -22.56 5.99
C CYS A 6 -66.50 -23.63 6.25
N LEU A 7 -65.58 -23.46 7.21
CA LEU A 7 -65.72 -23.73 8.66
C LEU A 7 -65.98 -25.22 8.96
N LEU A 8 -64.99 -25.93 9.55
CA LEU A 8 -65.20 -26.94 10.59
C LEU A 8 -63.90 -27.55 11.14
N LEU A 9 -63.84 -27.58 12.47
CA LEU A 9 -62.95 -28.37 13.32
C LEU A 9 -63.11 -29.88 13.09
N THR A 10 -62.00 -30.62 13.21
CA THR A 10 -61.83 -31.97 13.82
C THR A 10 -60.32 -32.26 13.80
N GLY A 11 -59.63 -32.88 14.74
CA GLY A 11 -59.96 -33.65 15.94
C GLY A 11 -58.64 -34.28 16.43
N LEU A 12 -58.53 -34.44 17.73
CA LEU A 12 -57.45 -35.06 18.50
C LEU A 12 -57.13 -36.50 18.06
N VAL A 13 -55.85 -36.91 17.94
CA VAL A 13 -55.35 -38.25 18.34
C VAL A 13 -53.86 -38.18 18.72
N LEU A 14 -53.56 -38.48 19.99
CA LEU A 14 -52.25 -38.88 20.52
C LEU A 14 -52.14 -40.42 20.43
N THR A 15 -51.04 -40.95 19.90
CA THR A 15 -50.37 -42.27 20.13
C THR A 15 -49.37 -42.44 18.98
N GLY A 16 -48.07 -42.70 19.11
CA GLY A 16 -47.38 -43.69 19.92
C GLY A 16 -46.71 -44.73 18.99
N ILE A 17 -45.36 -44.72 18.96
CA ILE A 17 -44.45 -45.83 18.63
C ILE A 17 -44.35 -46.33 17.16
N GLY A 18 -43.13 -46.35 16.61
CA GLY A 18 -42.67 -47.46 15.75
C GLY A 18 -42.07 -47.12 14.37
N CYS A 19 -40.74 -47.07 14.30
CA CYS A 19 -39.80 -47.41 13.21
C CYS A 19 -40.23 -47.42 11.73
N ALA A 20 -39.47 -46.69 10.89
CA ALA A 20 -38.59 -47.22 9.82
C ALA A 20 -38.58 -46.32 8.56
N GLY A 21 -37.37 -46.02 8.05
CA GLY A 21 -37.13 -45.56 6.67
C GLY A 21 -36.58 -44.15 6.58
N GLY A 22 -35.34 -44.01 6.10
CA GLY A 22 -34.57 -42.76 6.06
C GLY A 22 -34.96 -41.82 4.92
N GLU A 23 -34.41 -40.60 4.99
CA GLU A 23 -33.39 -40.09 4.06
C GLU A 23 -33.00 -38.66 4.48
N ASN A 24 -31.71 -38.49 4.78
CA ASN A 24 -30.92 -37.25 4.69
C ASN A 24 -31.48 -35.97 5.34
N GLU A 25 -31.26 -35.81 6.65
CA GLU A 25 -30.93 -34.47 7.16
C GLU A 25 -29.45 -34.19 6.84
N PRO A 26 -29.13 -33.12 6.08
CA PRO A 26 -27.74 -32.75 5.89
C PRO A 26 -27.17 -32.37 7.26
N GLN A 27 -26.09 -33.05 7.65
CA GLN A 27 -25.21 -32.55 8.70
C GLN A 27 -24.75 -31.17 8.26
N ILE A 28 -25.20 -30.14 8.97
CA ILE A 28 -24.52 -28.84 8.98
C ILE A 28 -23.20 -29.13 9.67
N GLY A 29 -22.22 -29.59 8.89
CA GLY A 29 -20.85 -29.28 9.20
C GLY A 29 -20.79 -27.78 9.26
N ASP A 30 -20.44 -27.24 10.42
CA ASP A 30 -19.77 -25.95 10.45
C ASP A 30 -18.57 -26.12 9.51
N ALA A 31 -18.73 -25.73 8.25
CA ALA A 31 -17.58 -25.40 7.44
C ALA A 31 -16.84 -24.36 8.28
N PRO A 32 -15.60 -24.62 8.71
CA PRO A 32 -14.85 -23.55 9.35
C PRO A 32 -14.87 -22.41 8.35
N VAL A 33 -15.44 -21.28 8.74
CA VAL A 33 -15.20 -20.02 8.03
C VAL A 33 -13.75 -19.72 8.32
N ILE A 34 -12.86 -20.38 7.57
CA ILE A 34 -11.47 -19.98 7.49
C ILE A 34 -11.58 -18.63 6.80
N ASN A 35 -11.47 -17.56 7.59
CA ASN A 35 -11.30 -16.23 7.05
C ASN A 35 -9.91 -16.21 6.40
N GLU A 36 -9.81 -16.81 5.22
CA GLU A 36 -8.63 -16.67 4.39
C GLU A 36 -8.66 -15.28 3.77
N TYR A 37 -7.53 -14.61 3.84
CA TYR A 37 -7.32 -13.31 3.22
C TYR A 37 -6.20 -13.44 2.21
N LYS A 38 -6.26 -12.60 1.18
CA LYS A 38 -5.13 -12.39 0.27
C LYS A 38 -4.39 -11.15 0.74
N LYS A 39 -3.17 -11.33 1.26
CA LYS A 39 -2.27 -10.24 1.64
C LYS A 39 -1.42 -9.88 0.44
N VAL A 40 -1.50 -8.63 -0.01
CA VAL A 40 -0.59 -8.07 -1.02
C VAL A 40 0.31 -7.06 -0.32
N SER A 41 1.62 -7.32 -0.36
CA SER A 41 2.64 -6.46 0.25
C SER A 41 3.40 -5.74 -0.85
N ILE A 42 3.51 -4.43 -0.77
CA ILE A 42 4.17 -3.57 -1.75
C ILE A 42 5.16 -2.68 -1.01
N THR A 43 6.44 -2.81 -1.32
CA THR A 43 7.44 -1.80 -0.95
C THR A 43 7.78 -0.95 -2.17
N ALA A 44 8.01 0.34 -1.96
CA ALA A 44 8.46 1.24 -3.01
C ALA A 44 9.63 2.10 -2.50
N ASP A 45 10.80 1.92 -3.09
CA ASP A 45 11.97 2.75 -2.83
C ASP A 45 12.02 3.88 -3.86
N VAL A 46 11.93 5.13 -3.40
CA VAL A 46 11.95 6.33 -4.24
C VAL A 46 13.26 7.07 -4.00
N ILE A 47 14.02 7.32 -5.06
CA ILE A 47 15.30 8.04 -5.01
C ILE A 47 15.21 9.25 -5.94
N LEU A 48 15.28 10.45 -5.37
CA LEU A 48 15.27 11.68 -6.14
C LEU A 48 16.63 11.94 -6.81
N LYS A 49 16.57 12.40 -8.05
CA LYS A 49 17.72 12.75 -8.88
C LYS A 49 17.51 14.11 -9.52
N ARG A 50 18.61 14.76 -9.88
CA ARG A 50 18.59 15.97 -10.69
C ARG A 50 19.69 15.91 -11.73
N GLU A 51 19.32 16.02 -13.00
CA GLU A 51 20.28 16.15 -14.10
C GLU A 51 20.60 17.64 -14.29
N ASN A 52 21.63 18.13 -13.60
CA ASN A 52 22.24 19.48 -13.74
C ASN A 52 21.30 20.70 -13.49
N GLY A 53 21.61 21.49 -12.45
CA GLY A 53 21.02 22.81 -12.23
C GLY A 53 22.12 23.84 -11.94
N THR A 54 21.99 25.06 -12.45
CA THR A 54 23.08 26.03 -12.43
C THR A 54 23.06 27.05 -11.28
N GLU A 55 21.97 27.25 -10.52
CA GLU A 55 21.91 28.49 -9.70
C GLU A 55 21.16 28.40 -8.35
N ALA A 56 20.64 27.25 -7.89
CA ALA A 56 19.92 27.17 -6.61
C ALA A 56 20.23 25.92 -5.79
N THR A 57 20.46 26.08 -4.48
CA THR A 57 20.55 24.98 -3.52
C THR A 57 19.34 24.08 -3.64
N THR A 58 19.58 22.78 -3.81
CA THR A 58 18.51 21.79 -3.97
C THR A 58 18.78 20.62 -3.06
N CYS A 59 17.79 20.28 -2.24
CA CYS A 59 17.83 19.10 -1.40
C CYS A 59 17.15 17.94 -2.13
N LEU A 60 17.84 16.81 -2.11
CA LEU A 60 17.45 15.53 -2.67
C LEU A 60 17.52 14.49 -1.55
N GLY A 61 16.99 13.32 -1.81
CA GLY A 61 16.95 12.26 -0.82
C GLY A 61 16.27 11.03 -1.37
N SER A 62 16.17 10.03 -0.51
CA SER A 62 15.44 8.80 -0.78
C SER A 62 14.53 8.45 0.37
N GLY A 63 13.47 7.70 0.06
CA GLY A 63 12.57 7.18 1.07
C GLY A 63 11.96 5.86 0.63
N ALA A 64 11.57 5.06 1.62
CA ALA A 64 10.99 3.75 1.45
C ALA A 64 9.53 3.80 1.91
N PHE A 65 8.63 3.34 1.05
CA PHE A 65 7.24 3.09 1.37
C PHE A 65 7.04 1.59 1.59
N SER A 66 6.21 1.24 2.58
CA SER A 66 5.75 -0.12 2.81
C SER A 66 4.24 -0.08 2.94
N LEU A 67 3.54 -0.84 2.11
CA LEU A 67 2.08 -0.90 2.02
C LEU A 67 1.64 -2.37 2.06
N ASP A 68 0.85 -2.72 3.07
CA ASP A 68 0.24 -4.03 3.22
C ASP A 68 -1.28 -3.90 3.07
N PHE A 69 -1.84 -4.64 2.12
CA PHE A 69 -3.28 -4.68 1.85
C PHE A 69 -3.83 -6.08 2.07
N TYR A 70 -4.92 -6.18 2.84
CA TYR A 70 -5.61 -7.44 3.10
C TYR A 70 -6.95 -7.44 2.38
N PHE A 71 -7.11 -8.33 1.41
CA PHE A 71 -8.31 -8.48 0.60
C PHE A 71 -9.10 -9.73 0.98
N ALA A 72 -10.40 -9.71 0.71
CA ALA A 72 -11.15 -10.95 0.57
C ALA A 72 -10.57 -11.78 -0.59
N VAL A 73 -10.68 -13.11 -0.53
CA VAL A 73 -10.13 -14.01 -1.58
C VAL A 73 -10.66 -13.68 -2.98
N GLY A 74 -11.89 -13.14 -3.07
CA GLY A 74 -12.51 -12.72 -4.35
C GLY A 74 -12.05 -11.37 -4.91
N GLY A 75 -11.16 -10.64 -4.21
CA GLY A 75 -10.70 -9.31 -4.61
C GLY A 75 -11.65 -8.17 -4.19
N GLY A 76 -11.55 -7.04 -4.90
CA GLY A 76 -12.21 -5.77 -4.61
C GLY A 76 -11.33 -4.83 -3.78
N ASN A 77 -11.97 -4.00 -2.96
CA ASN A 77 -11.28 -3.08 -2.06
C ASN A 77 -10.65 -3.83 -0.87
N PRO A 78 -9.56 -3.32 -0.29
CA PRO A 78 -8.96 -3.92 0.90
C PRO A 78 -9.91 -3.82 2.09
N LEU A 79 -9.95 -4.89 2.89
CA LEU A 79 -10.64 -4.91 4.18
C LEU A 79 -9.84 -4.16 5.23
N VAL A 80 -8.50 -4.29 5.17
CA VAL A 80 -7.54 -3.60 6.03
C VAL A 80 -6.36 -3.19 5.16
N GLN A 81 -5.82 -2.01 5.46
CA GLN A 81 -4.56 -1.52 4.89
C GLN A 81 -3.64 -1.03 6.00
N ARG A 82 -2.34 -1.11 5.76
CA ARG A 82 -1.31 -0.54 6.61
C ARG A 82 -0.25 0.08 5.71
N GLY A 83 0.15 1.29 6.03
CA GLY A 83 1.15 2.00 5.24
C GLY A 83 2.12 2.76 6.11
N SER A 84 3.40 2.71 5.75
CA SER A 84 4.41 3.59 6.32
C SER A 84 5.32 4.15 5.25
N PHE A 85 5.80 5.36 5.48
CA PHE A 85 6.91 5.98 4.78
C PHE A 85 8.06 6.21 5.75
N GLN A 86 9.28 5.94 5.32
CA GLN A 86 10.50 6.27 6.06
C GLN A 86 11.48 6.97 5.14
N LEU A 87 11.99 8.14 5.54
CA LEU A 87 13.14 8.75 4.89
C LEU A 87 14.37 7.84 5.11
N THR A 88 15.17 7.63 4.09
CA THR A 88 16.37 6.77 4.18
C THR A 88 17.66 7.51 3.91
N ASP A 89 17.62 8.57 3.10
CA ASP A 89 18.77 9.43 2.84
C ASP A 89 18.32 10.87 2.55
N TYR A 90 19.18 11.82 2.85
CA TYR A 90 18.99 13.24 2.62
C TYR A 90 20.31 13.93 2.34
N PHE A 91 20.35 14.72 1.26
CA PHE A 91 21.49 15.57 0.97
C PHE A 91 21.07 16.85 0.26
N CYS A 92 21.69 17.96 0.61
CA CYS A 92 21.55 19.21 -0.13
C CYS A 92 22.79 19.45 -0.99
N MET A 93 22.55 19.64 -2.28
CA MET A 93 23.57 20.18 -3.17
C MET A 93 23.57 21.70 -3.00
N LEU A 94 24.62 22.24 -2.39
CA LEU A 94 24.92 23.67 -2.41
C LEU A 94 25.45 24.00 -3.81
N ILE A 95 24.77 24.91 -4.53
CA ILE A 95 25.15 25.29 -5.90
C ILE A 95 25.55 26.78 -5.90
N GLY A 96 26.74 27.10 -6.44
CA GLY A 96 27.28 28.46 -6.54
C GLY A 96 28.27 28.84 -5.43
N ASP A 97 28.52 30.14 -5.23
CA ASP A 97 29.42 30.69 -4.20
C ASP A 97 28.79 30.68 -2.78
N MET A 98 27.78 29.84 -2.54
CA MET A 98 27.19 29.72 -1.21
C MET A 98 28.21 29.10 -0.26
N GLN A 99 28.33 29.70 0.92
CA GLN A 99 29.19 29.22 1.98
C GLN A 99 28.94 27.73 2.25
N ASP A 100 30.00 26.95 2.44
CA ASP A 100 29.92 25.54 2.84
C ASP A 100 29.18 25.46 4.18
N CYS A 101 27.90 25.11 4.12
CA CYS A 101 27.06 24.88 5.29
C CYS A 101 26.83 23.38 5.42
N GLU A 102 26.93 22.87 6.65
CA GLU A 102 26.48 21.53 6.97
C GLU A 102 24.95 21.55 7.08
N VAL A 103 24.30 20.69 6.30
CA VAL A 103 22.85 20.58 6.23
C VAL A 103 22.47 19.12 6.38
N TYR A 104 21.73 18.80 7.45
CA TYR A 104 21.27 17.44 7.70
C TYR A 104 19.91 17.47 8.43
N PRO A 105 19.04 16.51 8.16
CA PRO A 105 17.75 16.44 8.84
C PRO A 105 17.97 16.00 10.29
N LEU A 106 17.08 16.40 11.20
CA LEU A 106 17.09 15.89 12.58
C LEU A 106 16.80 14.38 12.59
N ASP A 107 17.25 13.65 13.61
CA ASP A 107 17.06 12.18 13.68
C ASP A 107 15.58 11.76 13.58
N THR A 108 14.67 12.59 14.11
CA THR A 108 13.21 12.38 14.04
C THR A 108 12.68 12.37 12.62
N ALA A 109 13.41 12.92 11.64
CA ALA A 109 13.07 12.87 10.22
C ALA A 109 13.10 11.46 9.62
N TYR A 110 13.88 10.55 10.23
CA TYR A 110 14.03 9.17 9.79
C TYR A 110 13.06 8.22 10.51
N GLU A 111 12.19 8.73 11.38
CA GLU A 111 11.15 7.92 12.00
C GLU A 111 10.04 7.58 10.98
N PRO A 112 9.55 6.34 10.95
CA PRO A 112 8.45 5.97 10.07
C PRO A 112 7.19 6.80 10.35
N THR A 113 6.57 7.29 9.29
CA THR A 113 5.30 8.03 9.33
C THR A 113 4.21 7.18 8.67
N GLU A 114 3.04 7.13 9.28
CA GLU A 114 1.88 6.42 8.73
C GLU A 114 1.40 7.06 7.41
N VAL A 115 1.04 6.22 6.43
CA VAL A 115 0.48 6.65 5.16
C VAL A 115 -0.74 5.80 4.80
N SER A 116 -1.69 6.38 4.07
CA SER A 116 -2.86 5.66 3.54
C SER A 116 -2.86 5.61 2.01
N ALA A 117 -3.42 4.54 1.48
CA ALA A 117 -3.50 4.27 0.05
C ALA A 117 -4.88 3.69 -0.33
N GLU A 118 -5.38 4.11 -1.48
CA GLU A 118 -6.51 3.46 -2.13
C GLU A 118 -5.98 2.27 -2.94
N ALA A 119 -6.67 1.14 -2.89
CA ALA A 119 -6.32 -0.04 -3.68
C ALA A 119 -7.57 -0.83 -4.15
N ASP A 120 -7.43 -1.51 -5.30
CA ASP A 120 -8.41 -2.44 -5.87
C ASP A 120 -7.68 -3.69 -6.39
N LEU A 121 -8.11 -4.88 -5.95
CA LEU A 121 -7.57 -6.15 -6.40
C LEU A 121 -8.56 -6.86 -7.33
N ARG A 122 -8.12 -7.18 -8.54
CA ARG A 122 -8.92 -7.96 -9.51
C ARG A 122 -8.31 -9.33 -9.71
N VAL A 123 -9.06 -10.36 -9.33
CA VAL A 123 -8.57 -11.74 -9.31
C VAL A 123 -8.53 -12.38 -10.71
N HIS A 124 -7.53 -13.22 -10.95
CA HIS A 124 -7.35 -14.05 -12.15
C HIS A 124 -7.49 -13.27 -13.47
N GLN A 125 -6.78 -12.15 -13.58
CA GLN A 125 -6.85 -11.24 -14.73
C GLN A 125 -5.73 -11.47 -15.76
N SER A 126 -4.62 -12.08 -15.35
CA SER A 126 -3.44 -12.21 -16.20
C SER A 126 -2.64 -13.47 -15.89
N THR A 127 -1.58 -13.68 -16.67
CA THR A 127 -0.56 -14.71 -16.44
C THR A 127 0.79 -14.02 -16.48
N ILE A 128 1.65 -14.32 -15.51
CA ILE A 128 3.04 -13.86 -15.50
C ILE A 128 4.00 -15.05 -15.65
N THR A 129 5.21 -14.78 -16.13
CA THR A 129 6.28 -15.78 -16.19
C THR A 129 7.24 -15.53 -15.04
N SER A 130 7.46 -16.53 -14.19
CA SER A 130 8.42 -16.47 -13.09
C SER A 130 9.87 -16.44 -13.58
N ASP A 131 10.81 -16.18 -12.67
CA ASP A 131 12.25 -16.27 -12.95
C ASP A 131 12.71 -17.66 -13.41
N THR A 132 11.97 -18.73 -13.06
CA THR A 132 12.23 -20.11 -13.50
C THR A 132 11.62 -20.44 -14.87
N GLY A 133 10.86 -19.51 -15.46
CA GLY A 133 10.13 -19.71 -16.71
C GLY A 133 8.75 -20.34 -16.55
N GLU A 134 8.28 -20.57 -15.32
CA GLU A 134 6.95 -21.09 -15.02
C GLU A 134 5.87 -20.03 -15.26
N LYS A 135 4.73 -20.44 -15.82
CA LYS A 135 3.57 -19.57 -15.97
C LYS A 135 2.70 -19.62 -14.73
N LEU A 136 2.50 -18.47 -14.10
CA LEU A 136 1.71 -18.32 -12.88
C LEU A 136 0.43 -17.54 -13.19
N ASP A 137 -0.70 -18.02 -12.67
CA ASP A 137 -1.94 -17.25 -12.66
C ASP A 137 -1.76 -16.03 -11.75
N ALA A 138 -2.09 -14.85 -12.27
CA ALA A 138 -1.86 -13.60 -11.57
C ALA A 138 -3.16 -12.79 -11.44
N ASP A 139 -3.27 -12.14 -10.30
CA ASP A 139 -4.22 -11.08 -10.04
C ASP A 139 -3.63 -9.74 -10.48
N ARG A 140 -4.47 -8.71 -10.53
CA ARG A 140 -4.07 -7.35 -10.86
C ARG A 140 -4.40 -6.43 -9.70
N ILE A 141 -3.37 -5.79 -9.12
CA ILE A 141 -3.51 -4.81 -8.05
C ILE A 141 -3.32 -3.41 -8.64
N GLN A 142 -4.30 -2.54 -8.39
CA GLN A 142 -4.17 -1.10 -8.65
C GLN A 142 -4.10 -0.37 -7.31
N PHE A 143 -3.18 0.59 -7.14
CA PHE A 143 -3.13 1.41 -5.93
C PHE A 143 -2.58 2.83 -6.16
N ARG A 144 -2.84 3.73 -5.22
CA ARG A 144 -2.24 5.08 -5.11
C ARG A 144 -2.30 5.57 -3.68
N LEU A 145 -1.41 6.48 -3.28
CA LEU A 145 -1.53 7.18 -1.99
C LEU A 145 -2.75 8.11 -2.00
N GLU A 146 -3.50 8.14 -0.91
CA GLU A 146 -4.73 8.95 -0.80
C GLU A 146 -4.44 10.41 -0.50
N THR A 147 -3.41 10.67 0.29
CA THR A 147 -3.08 11.99 0.79
C THR A 147 -1.59 12.24 0.65
N LEU A 148 -1.25 13.47 0.28
CA LEU A 148 0.09 13.98 0.56
C LEU A 148 0.17 14.27 2.05
N PRO A 149 1.30 13.97 2.72
CA PRO A 149 1.50 14.33 4.11
C PRO A 149 1.25 15.83 4.22
N ALA A 150 0.35 16.22 5.13
CA ALA A 150 -0.17 17.57 5.21
C ALA A 150 0.92 18.55 5.64
N GLY A 151 1.76 18.99 4.71
CA GLY A 151 2.80 20.00 4.91
C GLY A 151 3.67 19.80 6.13
N VAL A 152 3.81 18.56 6.65
CA VAL A 152 4.67 18.27 7.80
C VAL A 152 6.08 18.58 7.34
N PRO A 153 6.69 19.66 7.85
CA PRO A 153 8.00 20.05 7.38
C PRO A 153 9.03 19.04 7.86
N LEU A 154 10.02 18.78 7.02
CA LEU A 154 11.24 18.12 7.49
C LEU A 154 12.05 19.14 8.27
N ASP A 155 12.24 18.93 9.57
CA ASP A 155 13.12 19.78 10.36
C ASP A 155 14.58 19.47 10.02
N ILE A 156 15.29 20.49 9.54
CA ILE A 156 16.69 20.38 9.13
C ILE A 156 17.55 21.28 9.96
N TYR A 157 18.66 20.72 10.40
CA TYR A 157 19.75 21.46 10.98
C TYR A 157 20.59 22.13 9.89
N TRP A 158 20.80 23.43 10.03
CA TRP A 158 21.60 24.23 9.13
C TRP A 158 22.71 24.95 9.90
N TYR A 159 23.96 24.68 9.55
CA TYR A 159 25.13 25.26 10.20
C TYR A 159 26.15 25.78 9.19
N CYS A 160 26.40 27.09 9.20
CA CYS A 160 27.42 27.74 8.37
C CYS A 160 28.54 28.31 9.25
N PRO A 161 29.79 27.89 9.10
CA PRO A 161 30.90 28.38 9.93
C PRO A 161 31.19 29.87 9.68
N GLY A 162 30.86 30.78 10.61
CA GLY A 162 31.11 32.23 10.44
C GLY A 162 30.24 33.13 11.32
N GLU A 163 29.76 34.27 10.77
CA GLU A 163 28.95 35.30 11.46
C GLU A 163 27.61 34.78 12.03
N HIS A 164 27.20 33.57 11.66
CA HIS A 164 26.00 32.89 12.14
C HIS A 164 26.35 31.49 12.67
N SER A 165 27.22 31.43 13.68
CA SER A 165 27.72 30.21 14.32
C SER A 165 26.72 29.48 15.23
N VAL A 166 25.47 29.94 15.30
CA VAL A 166 24.40 29.25 16.03
C VAL A 166 23.60 28.44 15.01
N PRO A 167 23.57 27.11 15.15
CA PRO A 167 22.75 26.28 14.28
C PRO A 167 21.30 26.70 14.30
N LYS A 168 20.66 26.66 13.13
CA LYS A 168 19.23 26.97 12.99
C LYS A 168 18.51 25.73 12.49
N VAL A 169 17.36 25.45 13.12
CA VAL A 169 16.41 24.47 12.58
C VAL A 169 15.51 25.21 11.59
N MET A 170 15.45 24.71 10.36
CA MET A 170 14.62 25.26 9.30
C MET A 170 13.78 24.14 8.66
N PRO A 171 12.52 24.44 8.27
CA PRO A 171 11.67 23.45 7.61
C PRO A 171 12.02 23.29 6.12
N ASP A 172 12.12 22.05 5.64
CA ASP A 172 12.07 21.70 4.21
C ASP A 172 10.77 20.93 3.91
N VAL A 173 9.86 21.62 3.22
CA VAL A 173 8.56 21.07 2.82
C VAL A 173 8.62 20.49 1.41
N ALA A 174 9.64 20.87 0.63
CA ALA A 174 9.73 20.52 -0.78
C ALA A 174 10.14 19.06 -0.96
N LEU A 175 11.14 18.58 -0.21
CA LEU A 175 11.65 17.22 -0.37
C LEU A 175 10.57 16.15 -0.16
N LEU A 176 9.90 16.17 1.00
CA LEU A 176 8.90 15.15 1.33
C LEU A 176 7.77 15.13 0.30
N THR A 177 7.34 16.30 -0.16
CA THR A 177 6.36 16.39 -1.24
C THR A 177 6.88 15.67 -2.50
N GLN A 178 8.12 15.92 -2.93
CA GLN A 178 8.70 15.28 -4.12
C GLN A 178 8.81 13.75 -4.00
N LEU A 179 9.10 13.23 -2.81
CA LEU A 179 9.16 11.77 -2.56
C LEU A 179 7.79 11.10 -2.67
N PHE A 180 6.71 11.78 -2.25
CA PHE A 180 5.35 11.23 -2.28
C PHE A 180 4.66 11.42 -3.63
N LEU A 181 5.03 12.44 -4.41
CA LEU A 181 4.37 12.79 -5.67
C LEU A 181 4.20 11.60 -6.64
N PRO A 182 5.20 10.76 -6.91
CA PRO A 182 5.03 9.66 -7.86
C PRO A 182 3.95 8.64 -7.45
N LEU A 183 3.78 8.42 -6.15
CA LEU A 183 2.83 7.45 -5.61
C LEU A 183 1.45 8.06 -5.36
N TYR A 184 1.36 9.39 -5.29
CA TYR A 184 0.13 10.14 -5.06
C TYR A 184 -0.56 10.58 -6.37
N GLN A 185 0.20 11.06 -7.36
CA GLN A 185 -0.37 11.64 -8.59
C GLN A 185 -0.92 10.58 -9.56
N GLU A 186 -0.32 9.40 -9.58
CA GLU A 186 -0.66 8.33 -10.50
C GLU A 186 -1.11 7.07 -9.76
N GLY A 187 -2.04 6.34 -10.40
CA GLY A 187 -2.38 4.99 -9.99
C GLY A 187 -1.41 3.99 -10.59
N TRP A 188 -0.78 3.19 -9.73
CA TRP A 188 0.11 2.12 -10.13
C TRP A 188 -0.67 0.83 -10.31
N ASP A 189 -0.28 0.03 -11.31
CA ASP A 189 -1.00 -1.16 -11.73
C ASP A 189 -0.02 -2.29 -12.01
N PHE A 190 -0.11 -3.37 -11.23
CA PHE A 190 0.81 -4.49 -11.26
C PHE A 190 0.08 -5.83 -11.29
N SER A 191 0.71 -6.82 -11.92
CA SER A 191 0.27 -8.22 -11.81
C SER A 191 0.96 -8.88 -10.62
N VAL A 192 0.21 -9.50 -9.72
CA VAL A 192 0.73 -10.19 -8.53
C VAL A 192 0.29 -11.65 -8.55
N ALA A 193 1.22 -12.57 -8.31
CA ALA A 193 0.93 -14.00 -8.19
C ALA A 193 1.20 -14.48 -6.76
N GLU A 194 0.44 -15.49 -6.35
CA GLU A 194 0.53 -16.07 -5.01
C GLU A 194 1.91 -16.72 -4.79
N ASP A 195 2.50 -16.49 -3.62
CA ASP A 195 3.82 -16.96 -3.20
C ASP A 195 4.97 -16.57 -4.14
N TYR A 196 4.77 -15.52 -4.94
CA TYR A 196 5.75 -14.99 -5.86
C TYR A 196 6.06 -13.53 -5.54
N THR A 197 7.36 -13.24 -5.37
CA THR A 197 7.87 -11.88 -5.23
C THR A 197 8.44 -11.43 -6.56
N HIS A 198 8.08 -10.23 -7.00
CA HIS A 198 8.68 -9.62 -8.18
C HIS A 198 9.04 -8.17 -7.91
N THR A 199 10.04 -7.70 -8.66
CA THR A 199 10.54 -6.33 -8.56
C THR A 199 10.39 -5.63 -9.91
N SER A 200 9.95 -4.37 -9.88
CA SER A 200 9.82 -3.52 -11.06
C SER A 200 10.43 -2.15 -10.78
N THR A 201 11.32 -1.69 -11.66
CA THR A 201 11.94 -0.38 -11.53
C THR A 201 11.47 0.55 -12.65
N ARG A 202 11.10 1.77 -12.27
CA ARG A 202 10.92 2.92 -13.17
C ARG A 202 12.08 3.88 -12.94
N THR A 203 12.87 4.12 -13.97
CA THR A 203 13.99 5.06 -13.90
C THR A 203 13.61 6.40 -14.50
N ASN A 204 14.19 7.48 -13.98
CA ASN A 204 13.99 8.84 -14.47
C ASN A 204 12.51 9.25 -14.59
N TYR A 205 11.67 8.83 -13.65
CA TYR A 205 10.27 9.27 -13.56
C TYR A 205 10.24 10.80 -13.41
N PRO A 206 9.57 11.53 -14.32
CA PRO A 206 9.63 12.98 -14.33
C PRO A 206 8.88 13.58 -13.14
N LEU A 207 9.53 14.47 -12.41
CA LEU A 207 8.93 15.30 -11.37
C LEU A 207 9.00 16.79 -11.74
N ASN A 208 8.59 17.64 -10.81
CA ASN A 208 8.59 19.09 -11.03
C ASN A 208 10.01 19.68 -11.00
N MET A 209 10.20 20.83 -11.65
CA MET A 209 11.42 21.65 -11.58
C MET A 209 12.72 20.95 -11.98
N GLY A 210 12.65 19.97 -12.88
CA GLY A 210 13.82 19.23 -13.38
C GLY A 210 14.37 18.19 -12.40
N VAL A 211 13.60 17.85 -11.36
CA VAL A 211 13.85 16.66 -10.54
C VAL A 211 13.26 15.44 -11.26
N THR A 212 13.94 14.31 -11.16
CA THR A 212 13.41 13.00 -11.56
C THR A 212 13.48 12.04 -10.38
N ALA A 213 12.81 10.90 -10.47
CA ALA A 213 12.88 9.85 -9.47
C ALA A 213 13.18 8.49 -10.12
N ASP A 214 14.03 7.70 -9.47
CA ASP A 214 14.01 6.26 -9.67
C ASP A 214 13.09 5.65 -8.62
N ILE A 215 12.19 4.76 -9.05
CA ILE A 215 11.20 4.12 -8.19
C ILE A 215 11.32 2.62 -8.38
N THR A 216 11.67 1.89 -7.32
CA THR A 216 11.72 0.43 -7.34
C THR A 216 10.61 -0.12 -6.48
N PHE A 217 9.70 -0.85 -7.11
CA PHE A 217 8.63 -1.57 -6.44
C PHE A 217 9.03 -3.02 -6.22
N THR A 218 8.83 -3.54 -5.01
CA THR A 218 8.85 -4.98 -4.74
C THR A 218 7.48 -5.40 -4.24
N LEU A 219 6.88 -6.37 -4.92
CA LEU A 219 5.52 -6.81 -4.67
C LEU A 219 5.49 -8.30 -4.38
N SER A 220 4.65 -8.70 -3.43
CA SER A 220 4.35 -10.10 -3.13
C SER A 220 2.87 -10.27 -2.81
N SER A 221 2.34 -11.48 -3.05
CA SER A 221 0.98 -11.85 -2.67
C SER A 221 1.02 -13.20 -1.95
N THR A 222 0.30 -13.32 -0.85
CA THR A 222 0.24 -14.54 -0.04
C THR A 222 -1.18 -14.77 0.49
N ARG A 223 -1.53 -16.03 0.77
CA ARG A 223 -2.72 -16.35 1.57
C ARG A 223 -2.38 -16.38 3.04
N VAL A 224 -3.22 -15.75 3.84
CA VAL A 224 -3.10 -15.73 5.31
C VAL A 224 -4.43 -16.09 5.95
N SER A 225 -4.38 -16.75 7.12
CA SER A 225 -5.56 -17.16 7.88
C SER A 225 -6.05 -16.11 8.89
N SER A 226 -5.29 -15.02 9.05
CA SER A 226 -5.63 -13.89 9.91
C SER A 226 -4.94 -12.62 9.42
N ILE A 227 -5.55 -11.47 9.74
CA ILE A 227 -4.92 -10.16 9.56
C ILE A 227 -3.92 -9.99 10.72
N GLU A 228 -2.67 -9.70 10.40
CA GLU A 228 -1.63 -9.45 11.42
C GLU A 228 -2.04 -8.21 12.24
N GLU A 229 -1.78 -8.18 13.55
CA GLU A 229 -2.06 -7.03 14.43
C GLU A 229 -0.94 -5.99 14.42
#